data_AF-A0AAX2UGL0-F1
#
_entry.id   AF-A0AAX2UGL0-F1
#
_cell.length_a   1.000
_cell.length_b   1.000
_cell.length_c   1.000
_cell.angle_alpha   90.00
_cell.angle_beta   90.00
_cell.angle_gamma   90.00
#
_symmetry.space_group_name_H-M   'P 1'
#
loop_
_entity.id
_entity.type
_entity.pdbx_description
1 polymer ?
#
loop_
_entity_poly.entity_id
_entity_poly.type
_entity_poly.pdbx_seq_one_letter_code
_entity_poly.pdbx_strand_id
1 'polypeptide(L)'
;MRENKSYLEEFIEELKVKRSAFTKTDLPAKHHYIFGRVVSLRTFKKVENKVKNHKQVLVKLIGNMGAKRTYNALNYIIENSENTFAINEKGEEVFLEELMKDWSKNFLNRENSKEAWHLVFSLDEDYLTPKKERALKESVKDVMASHFFGRKYAFVIHKHQARPHVHVVLNKFNFLEYKRLHFAKKTDIKYLFDSLREEFALALS
;
A
#
# COMPACT_ATOMS: atom_id res chain seq x y z
N MET A 1 -0.01 40.61 -18.65
CA MET A 1 0.45 39.74 -17.55
C MET A 1 -0.59 38.66 -17.35
N ARG A 2 -0.30 37.40 -17.73
CA ARG A 2 -1.18 36.26 -17.44
C ARG A 2 -0.57 35.49 -16.28
N GLU A 3 -1.39 35.28 -15.26
CA GLU A 3 -1.05 34.67 -13.99
C GLU A 3 -0.55 33.24 -14.19
N ASN A 4 0.62 32.95 -13.63
CA ASN A 4 1.22 31.62 -13.63
C ASN A 4 0.64 30.90 -12.40
N LYS A 5 -0.53 30.26 -12.56
CA LYS A 5 -1.08 29.38 -11.53
C LYS A 5 -0.04 28.29 -11.24
N SER A 6 0.26 28.08 -9.96
CA SER A 6 1.21 27.06 -9.54
C SER A 6 0.67 25.70 -9.98
N TYR A 7 1.53 24.85 -10.57
CA TYR A 7 1.19 23.47 -10.94
C TYR A 7 0.50 22.70 -9.81
N LEU A 8 0.84 23.02 -8.56
CA LEU A 8 0.21 22.45 -7.37
C LEU A 8 -1.23 22.91 -7.18
N GLU A 9 -1.56 24.16 -7.52
CA GLU A 9 -2.92 24.70 -7.43
C GLU A 9 -3.81 24.07 -8.49
N GLU A 10 -3.34 23.96 -9.74
CA GLU A 10 -4.06 23.25 -10.80
C GLU A 10 -4.28 21.77 -10.45
N PHE A 11 -3.27 21.10 -9.90
CA PHE A 11 -3.36 19.71 -9.44
C PHE A 11 -4.38 19.53 -8.29
N ILE A 12 -4.39 20.44 -7.32
CA ILE A 12 -5.37 20.43 -6.22
C ILE A 12 -6.78 20.71 -6.73
N GLU A 13 -6.92 21.60 -7.71
CA GLU A 13 -8.19 21.96 -8.34
C GLU A 13 -8.76 20.76 -9.14
N GLU A 14 -7.90 20.03 -9.87
CA GLU A 14 -8.27 18.79 -10.57
C GLU A 14 -8.70 17.66 -9.60
N LEU A 15 -8.04 17.53 -8.45
CA LEU A 15 -8.40 16.58 -7.39
C LEU A 15 -9.71 16.94 -6.68
N LYS A 16 -10.05 18.22 -6.58
CA LYS A 16 -11.33 18.68 -6.01
C LYS A 16 -12.49 18.34 -6.95
N VAL A 17 -12.32 18.50 -8.26
CA VAL A 17 -13.34 18.16 -9.27
C VAL A 17 -13.63 16.66 -9.31
N LYS A 18 -12.62 15.79 -9.15
CA LYS A 18 -12.82 14.32 -9.14
C LYS A 18 -13.53 13.80 -7.88
N ARG A 19 -13.56 14.55 -6.78
CA ARG A 19 -14.20 14.13 -5.52
C ARG A 19 -15.70 14.40 -5.46
N SER A 20 -16.23 15.31 -6.28
CA SER A 20 -17.68 15.55 -6.40
C SER A 20 -18.35 14.68 -7.47
N ALA A 21 -17.59 14.06 -8.38
CA ALA A 21 -18.12 13.32 -9.53
C ALA A 21 -18.26 11.79 -9.33
N PHE A 22 -18.09 11.25 -8.11
CA PHE A 22 -18.43 9.84 -7.83
C PHE A 22 -19.95 9.59 -7.66
N THR A 23 -20.77 10.52 -8.16
CA THR A 23 -22.19 10.30 -8.43
C THR A 23 -22.38 9.87 -9.88
N LYS A 24 -22.75 8.59 -10.05
CA LYS A 24 -23.41 7.96 -11.22
C LYS A 24 -23.45 8.81 -12.52
N THR A 25 -22.63 8.46 -13.49
CA THR A 25 -22.97 8.01 -14.86
C THR A 25 -21.68 7.86 -15.67
N ASP A 26 -21.56 6.74 -16.38
CA ASP A 26 -20.51 6.41 -17.35
C ASP A 26 -19.04 6.50 -16.85
N LEU A 27 -18.51 5.34 -16.44
CA LEU A 27 -17.09 5.11 -16.21
C LEU A 27 -16.28 5.54 -17.45
N PRO A 28 -15.45 6.60 -17.39
CA PRO A 28 -14.46 6.84 -18.42
C PRO A 28 -13.29 5.88 -18.22
N ALA A 29 -12.65 5.52 -19.34
CA ALA A 29 -11.53 4.59 -19.42
C ALA A 29 -10.48 4.80 -18.31
N LYS A 30 -9.95 3.67 -17.82
CA LYS A 30 -8.90 3.57 -16.78
C LYS A 30 -7.78 4.60 -16.99
N HIS A 31 -7.75 5.62 -16.13
CA HIS A 31 -6.57 6.47 -15.95
C HIS A 31 -5.96 6.20 -14.57
N HIS A 32 -4.89 5.39 -14.54
CA HIS A 32 -4.04 5.24 -13.36
C HIS A 32 -3.02 6.38 -13.39
N TYR A 33 -3.17 7.35 -12.48
CA TYR A 33 -2.18 8.39 -12.26
C TYR A 33 -1.13 7.88 -11.27
N ILE A 34 0.10 7.66 -11.74
CA ILE A 34 1.27 7.38 -10.91
C ILE A 34 2.15 8.64 -10.95
N PHE A 35 2.30 9.32 -9.81
CA PHE A 35 3.15 10.51 -9.68
C PHE A 35 4.53 10.14 -9.12
N GLY A 36 5.62 10.62 -9.76
CA GLY A 36 6.95 10.69 -9.12
C GLY A 36 8.15 10.16 -9.91
N ARG A 37 7.96 9.45 -11.01
CA ARG A 37 9.04 9.10 -11.96
C ARG A 37 8.52 9.32 -13.38
N VAL A 38 9.18 10.18 -14.15
CA VAL A 38 9.00 10.18 -15.61
C VAL A 38 9.60 8.87 -16.12
N VAL A 39 8.81 7.79 -16.09
CA VAL A 39 9.08 6.61 -16.91
C VAL A 39 8.50 6.93 -18.26
N SER A 40 9.36 7.07 -19.27
CA SER A 40 8.98 7.26 -20.66
C SER A 40 7.88 6.26 -21.04
N LEU A 41 6.71 6.78 -21.43
CA LEU A 41 5.50 6.04 -21.83
C LEU A 41 5.67 5.22 -23.14
N ARG A 42 6.90 4.96 -23.60
CA ARG A 42 7.15 4.11 -24.77
C ARG A 42 7.04 2.61 -24.48
N THR A 43 6.86 2.19 -23.23
CA THR A 43 6.87 0.76 -22.87
C THR A 43 5.47 0.11 -22.73
N PHE A 44 4.37 0.86 -22.83
CA PHE A 44 3.01 0.25 -22.86
C PHE A 44 2.54 -0.14 -24.27
N LYS A 45 3.47 -0.41 -25.20
CA LYS A 45 3.14 -1.06 -26.46
C LYS A 45 3.06 -2.58 -26.25
N LYS A 46 1.85 -3.12 -26.44
CA LYS A 46 1.55 -4.54 -26.65
C LYS A 46 2.06 -5.47 -25.53
N VAL A 47 1.27 -5.60 -24.46
CA VAL A 47 1.16 -6.91 -23.81
C VAL A 47 0.27 -7.76 -24.70
N GLU A 48 0.84 -8.23 -25.82
CA GLU A 48 0.33 -9.41 -26.48
C GLU A 48 0.32 -10.55 -25.47
N ASN A 49 -0.73 -11.36 -25.50
CA ASN A 49 -0.94 -12.58 -24.73
C ASN A 49 0.28 -13.51 -24.80
N LYS A 50 1.33 -13.24 -24.03
CA LYS A 50 2.15 -14.28 -23.45
C LYS A 50 1.41 -14.68 -22.19
N VAL A 51 0.82 -15.87 -22.22
CA VAL A 51 0.45 -16.61 -21.02
C VAL A 51 1.76 -16.86 -20.25
N LYS A 52 2.27 -15.84 -19.56
CA LYS A 52 3.22 -16.03 -18.48
C LYS A 52 2.39 -16.69 -17.39
N ASN A 53 2.83 -17.85 -16.91
CA ASN A 53 2.30 -18.42 -15.68
C ASN A 53 2.46 -17.34 -14.58
N HIS A 54 1.38 -16.59 -14.32
CA HIS A 54 1.40 -15.59 -13.28
C HIS A 54 1.64 -16.32 -11.96
N LYS A 55 2.61 -15.84 -11.18
CA LYS A 55 2.88 -16.43 -9.87
C LYS A 55 1.60 -16.41 -9.05
N GLN A 56 1.32 -17.52 -8.38
CA GLN A 56 0.20 -17.58 -7.46
C GLN A 56 0.54 -16.72 -6.23
N VAL A 57 -0.19 -15.61 -6.11
CA VAL A 57 0.00 -14.63 -5.04
C VAL A 57 -1.24 -14.50 -4.19
N LEU A 58 -1.03 -14.05 -2.95
CA LEU A 58 -2.09 -13.76 -2.02
C LEU A 58 -1.89 -12.39 -1.39
N VAL A 59 -2.94 -11.58 -1.40
CA VAL A 59 -3.02 -10.34 -0.61
C VAL A 59 -4.27 -10.40 0.26
N LYS A 60 -4.11 -10.33 1.58
CA LYS A 60 -5.22 -10.40 2.55
C LYS A 60 -5.16 -9.26 3.56
N LEU A 61 -6.32 -8.75 3.93
CA LEU A 61 -6.50 -7.98 5.17
C LEU A 61 -6.77 -8.94 6.31
N ILE A 62 -5.84 -9.03 7.26
CA ILE A 62 -5.96 -9.90 8.44
C ILE A 62 -6.35 -9.14 9.71
N GLY A 63 -6.32 -7.80 9.67
CA GLY A 63 -6.71 -6.98 10.81
C GLY A 63 -7.16 -5.58 10.45
N ASN A 64 -8.27 -5.14 11.04
CA ASN A 64 -8.69 -3.73 11.08
C ASN A 64 -8.65 -3.28 12.55
N MET A 65 -7.59 -2.55 12.89
CA MET A 65 -7.06 -2.47 14.26
C MET A 65 -7.20 -1.07 14.84
N GLY A 66 -7.45 -0.98 16.15
CA GLY A 66 -7.27 0.25 16.92
C GLY A 66 -5.85 0.36 17.47
N ALA A 67 -5.51 1.49 18.11
CA ALA A 67 -4.14 1.83 18.53
C ALA A 67 -3.40 0.69 19.28
N LYS A 68 -4.00 0.14 20.34
CA LYS A 68 -3.38 -0.96 21.13
C LYS A 68 -3.13 -2.21 20.29
N ARG A 69 -4.09 -2.61 19.45
CA ARG A 69 -3.94 -3.79 18.60
C ARG A 69 -2.91 -3.56 17.49
N THR A 70 -2.78 -2.32 17.01
CA THR A 70 -1.70 -1.92 16.08
C THR A 70 -0.33 -2.11 16.71
N TYR A 71 -0.13 -1.62 17.95
CA TYR A 71 1.11 -1.84 18.70
C TYR A 71 1.42 -3.32 18.82
N ASN A 72 0.47 -4.11 19.33
CA ASN A 72 0.68 -5.54 19.56
C ASN A 72 0.99 -6.31 18.27
N ALA A 73 0.32 -5.96 17.16
CA ALA A 73 0.57 -6.58 15.88
C ALA A 73 1.98 -6.25 15.36
N LEU A 74 2.41 -4.98 15.45
CA LEU A 74 3.76 -4.57 15.07
C LEU A 74 4.83 -5.25 15.94
N ASN A 75 4.64 -5.26 17.27
CA ASN A 75 5.54 -5.93 18.19
C ASN A 75 5.69 -7.40 17.82
N TYR A 76 4.57 -8.09 17.67
CA TYR A 76 4.56 -9.51 17.33
C TYR A 76 5.27 -9.81 16.01
N ILE A 77 4.97 -9.06 14.93
CA ILE A 77 5.61 -9.33 13.63
C ILE A 77 7.11 -8.99 13.65
N ILE A 78 7.56 -8.02 14.44
CA ILE A 78 8.98 -7.69 14.56
C ILE A 78 9.70 -8.79 15.37
N GLU A 79 9.18 -9.14 16.55
CA GLU A 79 9.76 -10.17 17.44
C GLU A 79 9.85 -11.54 16.77
N ASN A 80 8.91 -11.87 15.88
CA ASN A 80 8.89 -13.15 15.15
C ASN A 80 9.63 -13.08 13.79
N SER A 81 10.41 -12.02 13.56
CA SER A 81 11.25 -11.90 12.36
C SER A 81 12.73 -12.05 12.69
N GLU A 82 13.55 -12.20 11.65
CA GLU A 82 15.01 -12.18 11.76
C GLU A 82 15.56 -10.83 12.28
N ASN A 83 14.77 -9.76 12.14
CA ASN A 83 15.19 -8.40 12.41
C ASN A 83 14.47 -7.84 13.64
N THR A 84 15.11 -6.92 14.35
CA THR A 84 14.52 -6.20 15.49
C THR A 84 13.83 -4.90 15.10
N PHE A 85 13.60 -4.68 13.80
CA PHE A 85 13.05 -3.45 13.24
C PHE A 85 12.03 -3.75 12.13
N ALA A 86 11.19 -2.76 11.84
CA ALA A 86 10.35 -2.73 10.63
C ALA A 86 10.95 -1.78 9.58
N ILE A 87 10.48 -1.90 8.34
CA ILE A 87 10.87 -1.00 7.25
C ILE A 87 9.69 -0.09 6.94
N ASN A 88 9.90 1.23 6.94
CA ASN A 88 8.85 2.21 6.67
C ASN A 88 8.62 2.46 5.16
N GLU A 89 7.70 3.35 4.82
CA GLU A 89 7.35 3.69 3.43
C GLU A 89 8.51 4.31 2.62
N LYS A 90 9.49 4.90 3.30
CA LYS A 90 10.69 5.47 2.70
C LYS A 90 11.80 4.44 2.51
N GLY A 91 11.63 3.25 3.09
CA GLY A 91 12.63 2.20 3.08
C GLY A 91 13.65 2.29 4.21
N GLU A 92 13.39 3.13 5.22
CA GLU A 92 14.23 3.28 6.41
C GLU A 92 13.85 2.21 7.45
N GLU A 93 14.84 1.80 8.23
CA GLU A 93 14.65 0.92 9.39
C GLU A 93 14.10 1.74 10.56
N VAL A 94 13.04 1.24 11.18
CA VAL A 94 12.35 1.93 12.28
C VAL A 94 12.04 0.95 13.41
N PHE A 95 12.32 1.38 14.64
CA PHE A 95 11.98 0.63 15.84
C PHE A 95 10.53 0.88 16.25
N LEU A 96 9.96 -0.06 17.00
CA LEU A 96 8.54 -0.06 17.36
C LEU A 96 8.14 1.21 18.10
N GLU A 97 8.93 1.63 19.07
CA GLU A 97 8.65 2.77 19.95
C GLU A 97 8.62 4.07 19.15
N GLU A 98 9.58 4.27 18.26
CA GLU A 98 9.67 5.45 17.39
C GLU A 98 8.52 5.51 16.40
N LEU A 99 8.23 4.37 15.76
CA LEU A 99 7.13 4.21 14.81
C LEU A 99 5.79 4.54 15.49
N MET A 100 5.53 3.99 16.67
CA MET A 100 4.28 4.18 17.41
C MET A 100 4.16 5.58 17.99
N LYS A 101 5.27 6.18 18.45
CA LYS A 101 5.31 7.58 18.89
C LYS A 101 4.95 8.53 17.74
N ASP A 102 5.39 8.24 16.52
CA ASP A 102 5.04 9.07 15.38
C ASP A 102 3.58 8.87 14.94
N TRP A 103 3.12 7.63 14.82
CA TRP A 103 1.78 7.33 14.33
C TRP A 103 0.66 7.75 15.28
N SER A 104 0.90 7.66 16.59
CA SER A 104 -0.08 8.03 17.62
C SER A 104 -0.50 9.50 17.55
N LYS A 105 0.33 10.38 16.98
CA LYS A 105 -0.01 11.79 16.74
C LYS A 105 -1.26 11.99 15.87
N ASN A 106 -1.58 11.01 15.02
CA ASN A 106 -2.73 11.08 14.10
C ASN A 106 -3.84 10.08 14.44
N PHE A 107 -3.76 9.41 15.59
CA PHE A 107 -4.83 8.52 16.05
C PHE A 107 -6.01 9.33 16.59
N LEU A 108 -7.22 8.81 16.40
CA LEU A 108 -8.42 9.48 16.88
C LEU A 108 -8.56 9.41 18.41
N ASN A 109 -7.86 8.48 19.06
CA ASN A 109 -7.91 8.24 20.52
C ASN A 109 -9.33 8.08 21.06
N ARG A 110 -10.25 7.62 20.21
CA ARG A 110 -11.62 7.27 20.58
C ARG A 110 -11.74 5.77 20.77
N GLU A 111 -12.64 5.36 21.65
CA GLU A 111 -12.98 3.96 21.79
C GLU A 111 -13.41 3.36 20.45
N ASN A 112 -12.98 2.13 20.18
CA ASN A 112 -13.30 1.37 18.95
C ASN A 112 -12.83 1.99 17.63
N SER A 113 -12.10 3.12 17.67
CA SER A 113 -11.48 3.72 16.48
C SER A 113 -10.56 2.72 15.77
N LYS A 114 -10.70 2.67 14.44
CA LYS A 114 -9.89 1.81 13.58
C LYS A 114 -8.79 2.63 12.94
N GLU A 115 -7.61 2.50 13.53
CA GLU A 115 -6.42 3.28 13.28
C GLU A 115 -5.57 2.73 12.14
N ALA A 116 -5.44 1.41 12.05
CA ALA A 116 -4.56 0.77 11.08
C ALA A 116 -5.18 -0.48 10.44
N TRP A 117 -4.64 -0.84 9.29
CA TRP A 117 -4.87 -2.13 8.63
C TRP A 117 -3.64 -3.01 8.74
N HIS A 118 -3.84 -4.30 8.88
CA HIS A 118 -2.79 -5.32 8.81
C HIS A 118 -3.02 -6.17 7.56
N LEU A 119 -2.15 -5.98 6.58
CA LEU A 119 -2.14 -6.69 5.32
C LEU A 119 -1.05 -7.77 5.35
N VAL A 120 -1.29 -8.85 4.61
CA VAL A 120 -0.30 -9.89 4.33
C VAL A 120 -0.20 -10.06 2.83
N PHE A 121 1.02 -9.95 2.32
CA PHE A 121 1.40 -10.30 0.96
C PHE A 121 2.18 -11.61 1.00
N SER A 122 1.73 -12.64 0.31
CA SER A 122 2.33 -13.98 0.37
C SER A 122 2.52 -14.57 -1.02
N LEU A 123 3.58 -15.36 -1.15
CA LEU A 123 3.90 -16.16 -2.32
C LEU A 123 3.65 -17.63 -2.03
N ASP A 124 3.10 -18.35 -3.00
CA ASP A 124 3.08 -19.81 -2.95
C ASP A 124 4.43 -20.37 -3.44
N GLU A 125 5.47 -20.17 -2.63
CA GLU A 125 6.82 -20.68 -2.86
C GLU A 125 7.39 -21.28 -1.56
N ASP A 126 8.23 -22.31 -1.68
CA ASP A 126 8.79 -23.00 -0.51
C ASP A 126 9.94 -22.23 0.16
N TYR A 127 10.73 -21.47 -0.62
CA TYR A 127 11.87 -20.69 -0.10
C TYR A 127 12.16 -19.45 -0.97
N LEU A 128 12.73 -18.41 -0.35
CA LEU A 128 13.25 -17.23 -1.06
C LEU A 128 14.75 -17.34 -1.28
N THR A 129 15.16 -17.23 -2.54
CA THR A 129 16.55 -16.81 -2.86
C THR A 129 16.70 -15.31 -2.57
N PRO A 130 17.92 -14.78 -2.34
CA PRO A 130 18.12 -13.34 -2.12
C PRO A 130 17.55 -12.46 -3.24
N LYS A 131 17.62 -12.92 -4.50
CA LYS A 131 17.01 -12.24 -5.65
C LYS A 131 15.48 -12.16 -5.53
N LYS A 132 14.84 -13.26 -5.14
CA LYS A 132 13.38 -13.32 -4.97
C LYS A 132 12.91 -12.51 -3.75
N GLU A 133 13.70 -12.51 -2.68
CA GLU A 133 13.43 -11.68 -1.51
C GLU A 133 13.45 -10.19 -1.88
N ARG A 134 14.49 -9.77 -2.63
CA ARG A 134 14.57 -8.41 -3.15
C ARG A 134 13.36 -8.08 -4.02
N ALA A 135 12.99 -8.95 -4.94
CA ALA A 135 11.82 -8.77 -5.79
C ALA A 135 10.52 -8.66 -4.97
N LEU A 136 10.35 -9.49 -3.94
CA LEU A 136 9.20 -9.44 -3.02
C LEU A 136 9.13 -8.11 -2.27
N LYS A 137 10.26 -7.66 -1.72
CA LYS A 137 10.38 -6.37 -1.02
C LYS A 137 10.05 -5.20 -1.93
N GLU A 138 10.64 -5.16 -3.13
CA GLU A 138 10.42 -4.10 -4.12
C GLU A 138 8.96 -4.11 -4.60
N SER A 139 8.39 -5.28 -4.88
CA SER A 139 6.99 -5.44 -5.30
C SER A 139 6.00 -4.92 -4.26
N VAL A 140 6.21 -5.26 -2.97
CA VAL A 140 5.36 -4.73 -1.90
C VAL A 140 5.48 -3.22 -1.79
N LYS A 141 6.69 -2.65 -1.91
CA LYS A 141 6.89 -1.20 -1.89
C LYS A 141 6.15 -0.52 -3.05
N ASP A 142 6.28 -1.04 -4.26
CA ASP A 142 5.66 -0.46 -5.45
C ASP A 142 4.12 -0.47 -5.35
N VAL A 143 3.54 -1.61 -4.96
CA VAL A 143 2.09 -1.75 -4.76
C VAL A 143 1.57 -0.86 -3.63
N MET A 144 2.32 -0.75 -2.53
CA MET A 144 1.92 0.12 -1.43
C MET A 144 2.01 1.60 -1.82
N ALA A 145 3.03 1.99 -2.58
CA ALA A 145 3.18 3.35 -3.08
C ALA A 145 2.09 3.72 -4.10
N SER A 146 1.70 2.81 -5.01
CA SER A 146 0.67 3.05 -6.02
C SER A 146 -0.72 3.21 -5.41
N HIS A 147 -1.08 2.36 -4.44
CA HIS A 147 -2.44 2.31 -3.88
C HIS A 147 -2.65 3.15 -2.62
N PHE A 148 -1.59 3.42 -1.86
CA PHE A 148 -1.69 4.07 -0.54
C PHE A 148 -0.83 5.32 -0.43
N PHE A 149 -0.61 6.02 -1.56
CA PHE A 149 0.11 7.28 -1.58
C PHE A 149 -0.40 8.28 -0.53
N GLY A 150 0.52 8.91 0.20
CA GLY A 150 0.20 9.81 1.31
C GLY A 150 -0.19 9.11 2.61
N ARG A 151 -0.05 7.78 2.72
CA ARG A 151 -0.24 7.02 3.96
C ARG A 151 1.08 6.42 4.41
N LYS A 152 1.33 6.48 5.72
CA LYS A 152 2.47 5.81 6.33
C LYS A 152 2.18 4.32 6.48
N TYR A 153 3.19 3.49 6.23
CA TYR A 153 3.11 2.05 6.50
C TYR A 153 4.45 1.55 6.98
N ALA A 154 4.42 0.43 7.69
CA ALA A 154 5.61 -0.31 8.10
C ALA A 154 5.43 -1.78 7.72
N PHE A 155 6.49 -2.43 7.30
CA PHE A 155 6.43 -3.83 6.91
C PHE A 155 7.63 -4.64 7.40
N VAL A 156 7.38 -5.93 7.57
CA VAL A 156 8.36 -6.93 8.01
C VAL A 156 8.24 -8.16 7.11
N ILE A 157 9.38 -8.71 6.70
CA ILE A 157 9.46 -9.90 5.86
C ILE A 157 9.71 -11.11 6.77
N HIS A 158 8.85 -12.12 6.67
CA HIS A 158 9.02 -13.40 7.36
C HIS A 158 9.45 -14.45 6.33
N LYS A 159 10.69 -14.93 6.45
CA LYS A 159 11.32 -15.89 5.51
C LYS A 159 11.38 -17.31 6.07
N HIS A 160 11.42 -17.45 7.39
CA HIS A 160 11.65 -18.72 8.08
C HIS A 160 10.39 -19.61 8.20
N GLN A 161 9.23 -19.13 7.77
CA GLN A 161 7.98 -19.89 7.82
C GLN A 161 7.71 -20.53 6.46
N ALA A 162 7.02 -21.69 6.46
CA ALA A 162 6.49 -22.26 5.23
C ALA A 162 5.66 -21.19 4.51
N ARG A 163 6.01 -20.88 3.26
CA ARG A 163 5.50 -19.76 2.45
C ARG A 163 5.97 -18.38 2.95
N PRO A 164 7.01 -17.83 2.32
CA PRO A 164 7.48 -16.48 2.56
C PRO A 164 6.37 -15.44 2.38
N HIS A 165 6.28 -14.51 3.33
CA HIS A 165 5.27 -13.47 3.31
C HIS A 165 5.76 -12.18 3.97
N VAL A 166 5.06 -11.10 3.64
CA VAL A 166 5.32 -9.76 4.14
C VAL A 166 4.10 -9.30 4.91
N HIS A 167 4.29 -9.01 6.19
CA HIS A 167 3.31 -8.29 6.98
C HIS A 167 3.47 -6.80 6.72
N VAL A 168 2.39 -6.14 6.33
CA VAL A 168 2.34 -4.68 6.16
C VAL A 168 1.29 -4.13 7.11
N VAL A 169 1.69 -3.24 8.01
CA VAL A 169 0.76 -2.46 8.81
C VAL A 169 0.65 -1.08 8.16
N LEU A 170 -0.57 -0.67 7.84
CA LEU A 170 -0.88 0.57 7.14
C LEU A 170 -1.62 1.52 8.09
N ASN A 171 -1.11 2.74 8.27
CA ASN A 171 -1.84 3.79 8.96
C ASN A 171 -3.00 4.28 8.07
N LYS A 172 -4.22 4.25 8.61
CA LYS A 172 -5.41 4.68 7.86
C LYS A 172 -5.54 6.18 7.76
N PHE A 173 -4.68 6.98 8.36
CA PHE A 173 -4.64 8.42 8.12
C PHE A 173 -3.80 8.73 6.87
N ASN A 174 -4.30 9.61 5.99
CA ASN A 174 -3.56 10.15 4.86
C ASN A 174 -3.13 11.58 5.20
N PHE A 175 -1.83 11.85 5.21
CA PHE A 175 -1.27 13.14 5.62
C PHE A 175 -1.38 14.22 4.54
N LEU A 176 -1.54 13.84 3.27
CA LEU A 176 -1.73 14.78 2.16
C LEU A 176 -3.18 15.27 2.10
N GLU A 177 -4.12 14.35 2.32
CA GLU A 177 -5.55 14.62 2.18
C GLU A 177 -6.25 14.97 3.49
N TYR A 178 -5.57 14.77 4.62
CA TYR A 178 -6.13 14.84 5.98
C TYR A 178 -7.39 13.97 6.15
N LYS A 179 -7.45 12.83 5.43
CA LYS A 179 -8.59 11.92 5.40
C LYS A 179 -8.22 10.53 5.87
N ARG A 180 -9.20 9.84 6.46
CA ARG A 180 -9.05 8.45 6.88
C ARG A 180 -9.52 7.49 5.79
N LEU A 181 -8.86 6.34 5.69
CA LEU A 181 -9.26 5.27 4.79
C LEU A 181 -10.64 4.75 5.23
N HIS A 182 -11.62 4.94 4.37
CA HIS A 182 -13.00 4.53 4.56
C HIS A 182 -13.60 4.17 3.19
N PHE A 183 -14.33 3.08 3.13
CA PHE A 183 -15.00 2.62 1.92
C PHE A 183 -16.50 2.78 2.11
N ALA A 184 -17.15 3.45 1.17
CA ALA A 184 -18.59 3.59 1.18
C ALA A 184 -19.29 2.29 0.77
N LYS A 185 -18.70 1.53 -0.17
CA LYS A 185 -19.29 0.31 -0.71
C LYS A 185 -18.36 -0.89 -0.55
N LYS A 186 -18.95 -2.06 -0.33
CA LYS A 186 -18.22 -3.35 -0.31
C LYS A 186 -17.57 -3.67 -1.67
N THR A 187 -18.18 -3.24 -2.76
CA THR A 187 -17.64 -3.41 -4.11
C THR A 187 -16.29 -2.72 -4.26
N ASP A 188 -16.12 -1.55 -3.67
CA ASP A 188 -14.89 -0.76 -3.76
C ASP A 188 -13.73 -1.48 -3.05
N ILE A 189 -14.04 -2.15 -1.93
CA ILE A 189 -13.07 -3.00 -1.21
C ILE A 189 -12.66 -4.18 -2.11
N LYS A 190 -13.62 -4.84 -2.76
CA LYS A 190 -13.33 -5.95 -3.67
C LYS A 190 -12.39 -5.50 -4.79
N TYR A 191 -12.73 -4.39 -5.47
CA TYR A 191 -11.90 -3.85 -6.55
C TYR A 191 -10.49 -3.47 -6.09
N LEU A 192 -10.35 -2.89 -4.90
CA LEU A 192 -9.03 -2.61 -4.34
C LEU A 192 -8.22 -3.89 -4.17
N PHE A 193 -8.77 -4.93 -3.55
CA PHE A 193 -8.03 -6.19 -3.33
C PHE A 193 -7.76 -6.97 -4.63
N ASP A 194 -8.63 -6.86 -5.63
CA ASP A 194 -8.37 -7.40 -6.96
C ASP A 194 -7.17 -6.69 -7.60
N SER A 195 -7.16 -5.35 -7.58
CA SER A 195 -6.03 -4.56 -8.10
C SER A 195 -4.72 -4.81 -7.35
N LEU A 196 -4.74 -4.86 -6.01
CA LEU A 196 -3.56 -5.16 -5.20
C LEU A 196 -2.94 -6.51 -5.58
N ARG A 197 -3.77 -7.53 -5.84
CA ARG A 197 -3.30 -8.86 -6.24
C ARG A 197 -2.72 -8.87 -7.65
N GLU A 198 -3.39 -8.21 -8.60
CA GLU A 198 -2.93 -8.11 -9.99
C GLU A 198 -1.60 -7.35 -10.08
N GLU A 199 -1.50 -6.16 -9.47
CA GLU A 199 -0.26 -5.37 -9.48
C GLU A 199 0.88 -6.07 -8.74
N PHE A 200 0.58 -6.74 -7.64
CA PHE A 200 1.59 -7.53 -6.93
C PHE A 200 2.13 -8.68 -7.77
N ALA A 201 1.26 -9.45 -8.45
CA ALA A 201 1.67 -10.52 -9.34
C ALA A 201 2.53 -9.99 -10.52
N LEU A 202 2.17 -8.82 -11.05
CA LEU A 202 2.90 -8.17 -12.14
C LEU A 202 4.28 -7.66 -11.69
N ALA A 203 4.37 -7.02 -10.52
CA ALA A 203 5.63 -6.50 -9.98
C ALA A 203 6.67 -7.58 -9.67
N LEU A 204 6.21 -8.82 -9.40
CA LEU A 204 7.06 -9.98 -9.15
C LEU A 204 7.62 -10.67 -10.42
N SER A 205 7.15 -10.27 -11.61
CA SER A 205 7.37 -10.97 -12.90
C SER A 205 8.54 -10.42 -13.71
#